data_AF-A0A7E5WUQ0-F1
#
_entry.id   AF-A0A7E5WUQ0-F1
#
_cell.length_a   1.000
_cell.length_b   1.000
_cell.length_c   1.000
_cell.angle_alpha   90.00
_cell.angle_beta   90.00
_cell.angle_gamma   90.00
#
_symmetry.space_group_name_H-M   'P 1'
#
loop_
_entity.id
_entity.type
_entity.pdbx_description
1 polymer ?
#
loop_
_entity_poly.entity_id
_entity_poly.type
_entity_poly.pdbx_seq_one_letter_code
_entity_poly.pdbx_strand_id
1 'polypeptide(L)'
;MPNFSETTLRRLIKHLNFKYIKRQRNNALIDRDDITIWRRKYLKSIKDYRQQNRQIFYMDETWVNAGHTVNKTWVDKQVKSKKQAFLEGLSIGARNPTSKGKRLIITHIGNENGFVEGGENIFECKKTGDYHESMDATHFEQWFENVLPKLGENAVVVMDNAPYHSRRLERIPTTAWKKMIYKIGL
;
A
#
# COMPACT_ATOMS: atom_id res chain seq x y z
N MET A 1 -39.86 -17.84 9.37
CA MET A 1 -39.34 -16.96 10.44
C MET A 1 -40.49 -16.63 11.38
N PRO A 2 -40.25 -16.47 12.69
CA PRO A 2 -41.34 -16.14 13.63
C PRO A 2 -41.97 -14.78 13.28
N ASN A 3 -43.31 -14.71 13.36
CA ASN A 3 -44.11 -13.56 12.97
C ASN A 3 -44.24 -12.60 14.17
N PHE A 4 -43.27 -11.71 14.34
CA PHE A 4 -43.27 -10.70 15.41
C PHE A 4 -43.54 -9.31 14.85
N SER A 5 -44.24 -8.47 15.60
CA SER A 5 -44.30 -7.03 15.31
C SER A 5 -42.93 -6.38 15.54
N GLU A 6 -42.65 -5.29 14.82
CA GLU A 6 -41.40 -4.52 14.97
C GLU A 6 -41.15 -4.12 16.44
N THR A 7 -42.22 -3.73 17.15
CA THR A 7 -42.18 -3.40 18.58
C THR A 7 -41.77 -4.58 19.45
N THR A 8 -42.26 -5.78 19.14
CA THR A 8 -41.92 -7.01 19.87
C THR A 8 -40.45 -7.38 19.65
N LEU A 9 -39.99 -7.32 18.41
CA LEU A 9 -38.59 -7.54 18.06
C LEU A 9 -37.66 -6.55 18.78
N ARG A 10 -38.02 -5.26 18.78
CA ARG A 10 -37.25 -4.20 19.44
C ARG A 10 -37.14 -4.41 20.96
N ARG A 11 -38.21 -4.88 21.61
CA ARG A 11 -38.21 -5.21 23.05
C ARG A 11 -37.35 -6.43 23.34
N LEU A 12 -37.45 -7.47 22.52
CA LEU A 12 -36.67 -8.69 22.66
C LEU A 12 -35.16 -8.43 22.55
N ILE A 13 -34.74 -7.65 21.55
CA ILE A 13 -33.35 -7.25 21.35
C ILE A 13 -32.81 -6.47 22.56
N LYS A 14 -33.61 -5.55 23.12
CA LYS A 14 -33.25 -4.82 24.35
C LYS A 14 -33.16 -5.74 25.57
N HIS A 15 -34.08 -6.68 25.72
CA HIS A 15 -34.09 -7.64 26.83
C HIS A 15 -32.88 -8.57 26.79
N LEU A 16 -32.44 -8.95 25.60
CA LEU A 16 -31.21 -9.70 25.36
C LEU A 16 -29.92 -8.84 25.49
N ASN A 17 -30.02 -7.61 26.02
CA ASN A 17 -28.92 -6.67 26.22
C ASN A 17 -28.16 -6.23 24.94
N PHE A 18 -28.73 -6.41 23.75
CA PHE A 18 -28.15 -5.83 22.54
C PHE A 18 -28.33 -4.31 22.54
N LYS A 19 -27.25 -3.58 22.22
CA LYS A 19 -27.24 -2.12 22.13
C LYS A 19 -27.08 -1.68 20.67
N TYR A 20 -27.87 -0.70 20.25
CA TYR A 20 -27.69 -0.02 18.97
C TYR A 20 -26.58 1.03 19.12
N ILE A 21 -25.43 0.75 18.53
CA ILE A 21 -24.25 1.62 18.59
C ILE A 21 -23.85 2.07 17.17
N LYS A 22 -23.40 3.32 17.04
CA LYS A 22 -22.84 3.83 15.78
C LYS A 22 -21.60 3.00 15.44
N ARG A 23 -21.59 2.35 14.28
CA ARG A 23 -20.45 1.54 13.81
C ARG A 23 -19.17 2.40 13.83
N GLN A 24 -18.25 2.09 14.75
CA GLN A 24 -16.83 2.31 14.51
C GLN A 24 -16.42 1.34 13.38
N ARG A 25 -15.36 1.64 12.62
CA ARG A 25 -14.88 0.82 11.51
C ARG A 25 -14.43 -0.55 12.06
N ASN A 26 -15.38 -1.45 12.25
CA ASN A 26 -15.12 -2.84 12.57
C ASN A 26 -14.53 -3.46 11.32
N ASN A 27 -13.20 -3.41 11.19
CA ASN A 27 -12.44 -4.37 10.39
C ASN A 27 -12.47 -5.75 11.07
N ALA A 28 -13.61 -6.15 11.66
CA ALA A 28 -13.84 -7.56 11.91
C ALA A 28 -13.66 -8.21 10.54
N LEU A 29 -12.68 -9.11 10.45
CA LEU A 29 -12.28 -9.88 9.27
C LEU A 29 -13.47 -10.70 8.77
N ILE A 30 -14.50 -10.04 8.26
CA ILE A 30 -15.47 -10.65 7.37
C ILE A 30 -14.74 -10.69 6.03
N ASP A 31 -13.77 -11.60 5.95
CA ASP A 31 -13.15 -11.92 4.69
C ASP A 31 -14.27 -12.44 3.81
N ARG A 32 -14.42 -11.83 2.64
CA ARG A 32 -15.29 -12.37 1.61
C ARG A 32 -14.81 -13.79 1.28
N ASP A 33 -15.74 -14.67 0.90
CA ASP A 33 -15.42 -16.08 0.62
C ASP A 33 -14.35 -16.23 -0.47
N ASP A 34 -14.36 -15.36 -1.48
CA ASP A 34 -13.35 -15.29 -2.53
C ASP A 34 -11.95 -14.95 -1.98
N ILE A 35 -11.85 -13.97 -1.09
CA ILE A 35 -10.59 -13.62 -0.40
C ILE A 35 -10.08 -14.82 0.42
N THR A 36 -10.98 -15.50 1.14
CA THR A 36 -10.63 -16.69 1.91
C THR A 36 -10.07 -17.80 1.01
N ILE A 37 -10.70 -18.04 -0.15
CA ILE A 37 -10.22 -19.01 -1.14
C ILE A 37 -8.85 -18.60 -1.68
N TRP A 38 -8.63 -17.33 -2.01
CA TRP A 38 -7.35 -16.84 -2.50
C TRP A 38 -6.24 -17.01 -1.47
N ARG A 39 -6.49 -16.68 -0.20
CA ARG A 39 -5.54 -16.89 0.90
C ARG A 39 -5.18 -18.37 1.06
N ARG A 40 -6.17 -19.26 1.01
CA ARG A 40 -5.92 -20.72 1.07
C ARG A 40 -5.08 -21.22 -0.09
N LYS A 41 -5.36 -20.76 -1.33
CA LYS A 41 -4.56 -21.09 -2.51
C LYS A 41 -3.12 -20.61 -2.36
N TYR A 42 -2.94 -19.34 -1.98
CA TYR A 42 -1.63 -18.76 -1.72
C TYR A 42 -0.83 -19.57 -0.69
N LEU A 43 -1.42 -19.87 0.48
CA LEU A 43 -0.75 -20.63 1.53
C LEU A 43 -0.37 -22.04 1.08
N LYS A 44 -1.22 -22.70 0.27
CA LYS A 44 -0.91 -24.01 -0.31
C LYS A 44 0.28 -23.92 -1.27
N SER A 45 0.27 -22.95 -2.20
CA SER A 45 1.38 -22.74 -3.14
C SER A 45 2.70 -22.45 -2.41
N ILE A 46 2.69 -21.57 -1.41
CA ILE A 46 3.89 -21.27 -0.60
C ILE A 46 4.39 -22.52 0.13
N LYS A 47 3.50 -23.35 0.67
CA LYS A 47 3.88 -24.62 1.29
C LYS A 47 4.55 -25.56 0.30
N ASP A 48 3.97 -25.70 -0.90
CA ASP A 48 4.50 -26.58 -1.95
C ASP A 48 5.87 -26.10 -2.43
N TYR A 49 6.08 -24.77 -2.60
CA TYR A 49 7.37 -24.20 -2.97
C TYR A 49 8.45 -24.41 -1.90
N ARG A 50 8.09 -24.29 -0.62
CA ARG A 50 9.00 -24.60 0.49
C ARG A 50 9.38 -26.09 0.52
N GLN A 51 8.43 -26.99 0.24
CA GLN A 51 8.71 -28.43 0.15
C GLN A 51 9.66 -28.77 -1.01
N GLN A 52 9.60 -28.00 -2.10
CA GLN A 52 10.52 -28.12 -3.24
C GLN A 52 11.87 -27.42 -3.01
N ASN A 53 12.10 -26.87 -1.81
CA ASN A 53 13.30 -26.10 -1.47
C ASN A 53 13.58 -24.93 -2.44
N ARG A 54 12.51 -24.30 -2.94
CA ARG A 54 12.63 -23.13 -3.85
C ARG A 54 12.89 -21.87 -3.04
N GLN A 55 13.75 -20.99 -3.56
CA GLN A 55 13.96 -19.67 -2.98
C GLN A 55 12.71 -18.81 -3.21
N ILE A 56 12.15 -18.29 -2.13
CA ILE A 56 10.95 -17.43 -2.17
C ILE A 56 11.36 -16.01 -1.80
N PHE A 57 11.22 -15.11 -2.76
CA PHE A 57 11.47 -13.69 -2.61
C PHE A 57 10.15 -12.94 -2.45
N TYR A 58 10.16 -11.93 -1.60
CA TYR A 58 9.05 -11.02 -1.35
C TYR A 58 9.51 -9.64 -1.74
N MET A 59 8.64 -8.93 -2.45
CA MET A 59 8.86 -7.54 -2.79
C MET A 59 7.65 -6.70 -2.42
N ASP A 60 7.89 -5.43 -2.14
CA ASP A 60 6.84 -4.45 -1.88
C ASP A 60 7.37 -3.04 -2.14
N GLU A 61 6.43 -2.11 -2.29
CA GLU A 61 6.71 -0.69 -2.36
C GLU A 61 6.33 0.02 -1.06
N THR A 62 7.22 0.89 -0.61
CA THR A 62 6.91 1.85 0.45
C THR A 62 7.26 3.27 0.03
N TRP A 63 6.79 4.23 0.80
CA TRP A 63 7.06 5.63 0.55
C TRP A 63 7.39 6.38 1.82
N VAL A 64 8.31 7.33 1.72
CA VAL A 64 8.64 8.28 2.78
C VAL A 64 8.47 9.70 2.27
N ASN A 65 7.87 10.56 3.08
CA ASN A 65 7.70 11.97 2.76
C ASN A 65 8.78 12.81 3.47
N ALA A 66 9.30 13.85 2.82
CA ALA A 66 10.28 14.76 3.40
C ALA A 66 9.75 15.49 4.65
N GLY A 67 8.45 15.75 4.71
CA GLY A 67 7.78 16.35 5.87
C GLY A 67 7.23 15.32 6.87
N HIS A 68 7.67 14.06 6.83
CA HIS A 68 7.23 13.06 7.80
C HIS A 68 7.79 13.40 9.19
N THR A 69 6.91 13.74 10.13
CA THR A 69 7.29 14.10 11.51
C THR A 69 6.41 13.37 12.51
N VAL A 70 6.90 13.26 13.74
CA VAL A 70 6.11 12.73 14.86
C VAL A 70 4.99 13.72 15.22
N ASN A 71 3.79 13.20 15.49
CA ASN A 71 2.62 14.02 15.86
C ASN A 71 2.81 14.79 17.18
N LYS A 72 3.82 14.43 17.99
CA LYS A 72 4.13 15.05 19.26
C LYS A 72 5.60 15.48 19.25
N THR A 73 5.83 16.77 19.42
CA THR A 73 7.17 17.35 19.59
C THR A 73 7.21 18.12 20.90
N TRP A 74 8.39 18.24 21.49
CA TRP A 74 8.60 19.11 22.65
C TRP A 74 8.61 20.55 22.18
N VAL A 75 7.66 21.35 22.67
CA VAL A 75 7.53 22.77 22.35
C VAL A 75 7.82 23.58 23.60
N ASP A 76 8.78 24.49 23.51
CA ASP A 76 9.01 25.47 24.57
C ASP A 76 7.86 26.49 24.58
N LYS A 77 7.15 26.57 25.72
CA LYS A 77 6.02 27.49 25.91
C LYS A 77 6.44 28.85 26.46
N GLN A 78 7.71 29.01 26.86
CA GLN A 78 8.22 30.26 27.41
C GLN A 78 8.48 31.30 26.32
N VAL A 79 8.88 30.84 25.12
CA VAL A 79 9.08 31.68 23.95
C VAL A 79 7.74 32.02 23.31
N LYS A 80 7.29 33.27 23.43
CA LYS A 80 5.98 33.73 22.91
C LYS A 80 6.05 34.26 21.48
N SER A 81 7.24 34.60 20.97
CA SER A 81 7.41 35.10 19.61
C SER A 81 8.81 34.86 19.04
N LYS A 82 8.93 34.85 17.71
CA LYS A 82 10.23 34.78 17.02
C LYS A 82 11.16 35.94 17.38
N LYS A 83 10.59 37.14 17.60
CA LYS A 83 11.34 38.34 17.98
C LYS A 83 11.93 38.20 19.38
N GLN A 84 11.16 37.66 20.33
CA GLN A 84 11.63 37.38 21.68
C GLN A 84 12.77 36.35 21.66
N ALA A 85 12.58 35.22 20.95
CA ALA A 85 13.65 34.22 20.80
C ALA A 85 14.94 34.81 20.21
N PHE A 86 14.83 35.66 19.19
CA PHE A 86 16.00 36.31 18.60
C PHE A 86 16.72 37.25 19.57
N LEU A 87 15.98 38.06 20.33
CA LEU A 87 16.55 39.00 21.30
C LEU A 87 17.18 38.29 22.51
N GLU A 88 16.62 37.15 22.92
CA GLU A 88 17.08 36.36 24.07
C GLU A 88 18.08 35.25 23.67
N GLY A 89 18.43 35.13 22.39
CA GLY A 89 19.35 34.09 21.88
C GLY A 89 18.80 32.67 21.94
N LEU A 90 17.48 32.50 22.05
CA LEU A 90 16.81 31.21 22.16
C LEU A 90 16.43 30.64 20.78
N SER A 91 16.39 29.31 20.69
CA SER A 91 15.87 28.61 19.51
C SER A 91 14.37 28.36 19.63
N ILE A 92 13.62 28.56 18.55
CA ILE A 92 12.18 28.25 18.47
C ILE A 92 11.90 26.74 18.24
N GLY A 93 12.93 25.90 18.32
CA GLY A 93 12.83 24.47 18.04
C GLY A 93 12.75 24.14 16.55
N ALA A 94 12.55 22.85 16.23
CA ALA A 94 12.40 22.39 14.85
C ALA A 94 11.15 23.00 14.21
N ARG A 95 11.28 23.55 12.99
CA ARG A 95 10.13 24.07 12.26
C ARG A 95 9.19 22.93 11.91
N ASN A 96 7.91 23.07 12.24
CA ASN A 96 6.89 22.18 11.74
C ASN A 96 6.90 22.22 10.20
N PRO A 97 6.85 21.07 9.51
CA PRO A 97 6.74 21.05 8.07
C PRO A 97 5.45 21.73 7.63
N THR A 98 5.55 22.63 6.66
CA THR A 98 4.39 23.34 6.09
C THR A 98 3.50 22.40 5.27
N SER A 99 4.07 21.32 4.74
CA SER A 99 3.36 20.26 3.99
C SER A 99 4.10 18.93 4.12
N LYS A 100 3.52 17.85 3.58
CA LYS A 100 4.20 16.55 3.47
C LYS A 100 5.49 16.64 2.63
N GLY A 101 5.64 17.65 1.77
CA GLY A 101 6.84 17.83 0.94
C GLY A 101 7.02 16.76 -0.13
N LYS A 102 8.22 16.70 -0.70
CA LYS A 102 8.64 15.68 -1.68
C LYS A 102 8.48 14.27 -1.11
N ARG A 103 8.22 13.30 -1.97
CA ARG A 103 8.07 11.89 -1.58
C ARG A 103 9.13 11.05 -2.27
N LEU A 104 9.79 10.18 -1.51
CA LEU A 104 10.61 9.10 -2.04
C LEU A 104 9.78 7.83 -2.07
N ILE A 105 9.86 7.09 -3.16
CA ILE A 105 9.34 5.74 -3.30
C ILE A 105 10.53 4.78 -3.21
N ILE A 106 10.36 3.72 -2.45
CA ILE A 106 11.35 2.70 -2.21
C ILE A 106 10.71 1.36 -2.58
N THR A 107 11.26 0.69 -3.57
CA THR A 107 10.91 -0.69 -3.95
C THR A 107 12.11 -1.57 -3.68
N HIS A 108 11.90 -2.72 -3.06
CA HIS A 108 12.97 -3.67 -2.83
C HIS A 108 12.45 -5.11 -2.78
N ILE A 109 13.37 -6.06 -2.86
CA ILE A 109 13.10 -7.49 -2.91
C ILE A 109 14.10 -8.23 -2.05
N GLY A 110 13.61 -9.20 -1.28
CA GLY A 110 14.43 -9.98 -0.37
C GLY A 110 13.78 -11.33 -0.02
N ASN A 111 14.57 -12.19 0.60
CA ASN A 111 14.12 -13.48 1.11
C ASN A 111 14.59 -13.66 2.56
N GLU A 112 14.56 -14.90 3.06
CA GLU A 112 15.00 -15.23 4.42
C GLU A 112 16.50 -14.96 4.69
N ASN A 113 17.33 -14.83 3.65
CA ASN A 113 18.75 -14.49 3.77
C ASN A 113 19.01 -12.98 3.69
N GLY A 114 17.96 -12.17 3.55
CA GLY A 114 18.03 -10.71 3.46
C GLY A 114 17.66 -10.17 2.08
N PHE A 115 18.02 -8.91 1.87
CA PHE A 115 17.74 -8.20 0.62
C PHE A 115 18.70 -8.62 -0.50
N VAL A 116 18.19 -8.61 -1.73
CA VAL A 116 19.00 -8.87 -2.93
C VAL A 116 19.92 -7.68 -3.20
N GLU A 117 21.23 -7.92 -3.29
CA GLU A 117 22.22 -6.86 -3.53
C GLU A 117 21.98 -6.14 -4.87
N GLY A 118 21.91 -4.80 -4.81
CA GLY A 118 21.55 -3.96 -5.96
C GLY A 118 20.11 -4.18 -6.45
N GLY A 119 19.24 -4.73 -5.60
CA GLY A 119 17.81 -4.91 -5.87
C GLY A 119 16.98 -3.74 -5.38
N GLU A 120 17.58 -2.74 -4.75
CA GLU A 120 16.93 -1.52 -4.29
C GLU A 120 16.61 -0.59 -5.46
N ASN A 121 15.41 0.00 -5.42
CA ASN A 121 15.01 1.05 -6.35
C ASN A 121 14.40 2.19 -5.55
N ILE A 122 15.13 3.30 -5.48
CA ILE A 122 14.78 4.48 -4.70
C ILE A 122 14.72 5.67 -5.64
N PHE A 123 13.55 6.29 -5.76
CA PHE A 123 13.36 7.45 -6.61
C PHE A 123 12.39 8.46 -6.02
N GLU A 124 12.59 9.73 -6.39
CA GLU A 124 11.70 10.82 -5.98
C GLU A 124 10.43 10.83 -6.85
N CYS A 125 9.27 10.82 -6.22
CA CYS A 125 7.98 11.02 -6.86
C CYS A 125 7.92 12.46 -7.39
N LYS A 126 8.11 12.61 -8.70
CA LYS A 126 7.91 13.87 -9.43
C LYS A 126 6.41 14.10 -9.61
N LYS A 127 5.74 14.72 -8.65
CA LYS A 127 4.28 14.93 -8.76
C LYS A 127 3.90 16.31 -9.28
N THR A 128 3.04 16.30 -10.31
CA THR A 128 2.07 17.35 -10.66
C THR A 128 0.67 17.09 -10.11
N GLY A 129 0.35 15.91 -9.55
CA GLY A 129 -0.94 15.75 -8.85
C GLY A 129 -1.37 14.32 -8.51
N ASP A 130 -1.17 13.33 -9.37
CA ASP A 130 -1.84 12.03 -9.24
C ASP A 130 -0.98 10.91 -8.63
N TYR A 131 -1.55 10.23 -7.61
CA TYR A 131 -0.87 9.27 -6.71
C TYR A 131 -0.28 8.08 -7.47
N HIS A 132 -0.83 7.76 -8.64
CA HIS A 132 -0.45 6.63 -9.48
C HIS A 132 0.54 6.99 -10.61
N GLU A 133 0.99 8.23 -10.74
CA GLU A 133 1.89 8.65 -11.83
C GLU A 133 3.37 8.34 -11.59
N SER A 134 3.75 7.87 -10.40
CA SER A 134 5.16 7.77 -10.02
C SER A 134 5.73 6.35 -10.03
N MET A 135 4.99 5.35 -9.54
CA MET A 135 5.30 3.94 -9.80
C MET A 135 4.36 3.47 -10.92
N ASP A 136 4.90 3.40 -12.14
CA ASP A 136 4.18 2.92 -13.31
C ASP A 136 4.70 1.55 -13.78
N ALA A 137 3.97 0.91 -14.69
CA ALA A 137 4.32 -0.41 -15.19
C ALA A 137 5.70 -0.43 -15.87
N THR A 138 6.06 0.64 -16.58
CA THR A 138 7.34 0.73 -17.30
C THR A 138 8.53 0.75 -16.34
N HIS A 139 8.46 1.60 -15.30
CA HIS A 139 9.49 1.65 -14.25
C HIS A 139 9.62 0.32 -13.52
N PHE A 140 8.48 -0.29 -13.18
CA PHE A 140 8.48 -1.59 -12.54
C PHE A 140 9.11 -2.67 -13.44
N GLU A 141 8.71 -2.76 -14.71
CA GLU A 141 9.24 -3.71 -15.69
C GLU A 141 10.77 -3.55 -15.82
N GLN A 142 11.27 -2.32 -16.01
CA GLN A 142 12.71 -2.04 -16.12
C GLN A 142 13.49 -2.43 -14.86
N TRP A 143 12.95 -2.11 -13.68
CA TRP A 143 13.59 -2.52 -12.42
C TRP A 143 13.59 -4.04 -12.28
N PHE A 144 12.46 -4.68 -12.56
CA PHE A 144 12.29 -6.12 -12.36
C PHE A 144 13.15 -6.94 -13.33
N GLU A 145 13.31 -6.49 -14.58
CA GLU A 145 14.24 -7.06 -15.56
C GLU A 145 15.69 -7.08 -15.06
N ASN A 146 16.11 -6.03 -14.34
CA ASN A 146 17.46 -5.96 -13.76
C ASN A 146 17.64 -6.83 -12.50
N VAL A 147 16.54 -7.12 -11.80
CA VAL A 147 16.52 -7.95 -10.59
C VAL A 147 16.47 -9.43 -10.91
N LEU A 148 15.68 -9.84 -11.91
CA LEU A 148 15.42 -11.24 -12.25
C LEU A 148 16.70 -12.10 -12.37
N PRO A 149 17.78 -11.65 -13.05
CA PRO A 149 19.02 -12.42 -13.15
C PRO A 149 19.69 -12.74 -11.81
N LYS A 150 19.36 -11.99 -10.75
CA LYS A 150 19.97 -12.12 -9.41
C LYS A 150 19.25 -13.11 -8.51
N LEU A 151 18.05 -13.58 -8.89
CA LEU A 151 17.21 -14.41 -8.03
C LEU A 151 17.53 -15.91 -8.10
N GLY A 152 18.37 -16.32 -9.06
CA GLY A 152 18.69 -17.72 -9.31
C GLY A 152 17.57 -18.48 -10.03
N GLU A 153 17.87 -19.71 -10.42
CA GLU A 153 16.91 -20.56 -11.14
C GLU A 153 15.76 -21.00 -10.25
N ASN A 154 14.57 -21.15 -10.84
CA ASN A 154 13.36 -21.60 -10.15
C ASN A 154 12.97 -20.75 -8.93
N ALA A 155 13.41 -19.49 -8.85
CA ALA A 155 12.95 -18.56 -7.83
C ALA A 155 11.42 -18.36 -7.90
N VAL A 156 10.82 -18.07 -6.74
CA VAL A 156 9.42 -17.65 -6.62
C VAL A 156 9.40 -16.21 -6.17
N VAL A 157 8.73 -15.34 -6.91
CA VAL A 157 8.52 -13.95 -6.50
C VAL A 157 7.09 -13.77 -6.02
N VAL A 158 6.94 -13.25 -4.81
CA VAL A 158 5.68 -12.88 -4.20
C VAL A 158 5.57 -11.36 -4.19
N MET A 159 4.50 -10.86 -4.82
CA MET A 159 4.14 -9.45 -4.90
C MET A 159 2.64 -9.29 -4.69
N ASP A 160 2.19 -8.07 -4.42
CA ASP A 160 0.76 -7.78 -4.32
C ASP A 160 0.09 -7.78 -5.72
N ASN A 161 -1.20 -7.49 -5.78
CA ASN A 161 -1.96 -7.48 -7.03
C ASN A 161 -2.18 -6.06 -7.55
N ALA A 162 -1.17 -5.19 -7.49
CA ALA A 162 -1.27 -3.85 -8.05
C ALA A 162 -1.38 -3.92 -9.59
N PRO A 163 -2.25 -3.10 -10.23
CA PRO A 163 -2.48 -3.18 -11.68
C PRO A 163 -1.24 -3.03 -12.56
N TYR A 164 -0.21 -2.31 -12.09
CA TYR A 164 1.03 -2.09 -12.84
C TYR A 164 1.99 -3.28 -12.82
N HIS A 165 1.83 -4.25 -11.90
CA HIS A 165 2.64 -5.47 -11.89
C HIS A 165 2.26 -6.48 -12.98
N SER A 166 1.06 -6.36 -13.55
CA SER A 166 0.48 -7.34 -14.48
C SER A 166 -0.06 -6.68 -15.75
N ARG A 167 0.68 -5.70 -16.28
CA ARG A 167 0.32 -5.05 -17.54
C ARG A 167 0.34 -6.06 -18.68
N ARG A 168 -0.71 -6.02 -19.51
CA ARG A 168 -0.74 -6.76 -20.78
C ARG A 168 -0.11 -5.91 -21.88
N LEU A 169 0.74 -6.54 -22.69
CA LEU A 169 1.35 -5.90 -23.87
C LEU A 169 0.26 -5.38 -24.83
N GLU A 170 -0.74 -6.23 -25.09
CA GLU A 170 -1.94 -5.87 -25.84
C GLU A 170 -3.10 -5.64 -24.88
N ARG A 171 -3.65 -4.42 -24.90
CA ARG A 171 -4.87 -4.13 -24.13
C ARG A 171 -6.07 -4.69 -24.88
N ILE A 172 -6.87 -5.47 -24.16
CA ILE A 172 -8.19 -5.88 -24.64
C ILE A 172 -9.10 -4.65 -24.63
N PRO A 173 -9.88 -4.41 -25.69
CA PRO A 173 -10.88 -3.36 -25.70
C PRO A 173 -11.81 -3.46 -24.48
N THR A 174 -12.00 -2.35 -23.78
CA THR A 174 -12.97 -2.25 -22.69
C THR A 174 -14.18 -1.47 -23.15
N THR A 175 -15.31 -1.56 -22.46
CA THR A 175 -16.52 -0.77 -22.76
C THR A 175 -16.30 0.75 -22.68
N ALA A 176 -15.21 1.20 -22.05
CA ALA A 176 -14.79 2.60 -22.01
C ALA A 176 -14.00 3.05 -23.25
N TRP A 177 -13.62 2.14 -24.16
CA TRP A 177 -12.97 2.51 -25.41
C TRP A 177 -13.98 3.20 -26.33
N LYS A 178 -13.74 4.49 -26.61
CA LYS A 178 -14.42 5.16 -27.72
C LYS A 178 -14.03 4.42 -29.01
N LYS A 179 -15.01 4.09 -29.86
CA LYS A 179 -14.79 3.41 -31.16
C LYS A 179 -13.73 4.16 -31.97
N MET A 180 -12.47 3.75 -31.89
CA MET A 180 -11.42 4.19 -32.81
C MET A 180 -11.24 3.10 -33.86
N ILE A 181 -11.33 3.53 -35.11
CA ILE A 181 -11.24 2.73 -36.32
C ILE A 181 -9.83 2.10 -36.38
N TYR A 182 -9.77 0.77 -36.36
CA TYR A 182 -8.55 0.04 -36.69
C TYR A 182 -8.21 0.29 -38.16
N LYS A 183 -7.16 1.09 -38.44
CA LYS A 183 -6.42 0.96 -39.69
C LYS A 183 -5.43 -0.19 -39.51
N ILE A 184 -5.80 -1.35 -40.04
CA ILE A 184 -4.87 -2.46 -40.24
C ILE A 184 -3.93 -2.02 -41.37
N GLY A 185 -2.66 -1.79 -41.04
CA GLY A 185 -1.59 -1.74 -42.04
C GLY A 185 -1.22 -3.16 -42.40
N LEU A 186 -1.46 -3.53 -43.66
CA LEU A 186 -0.82 -4.65 -44.35
C LEU A 186 0.65 -4.29 -44.62
#